data_AF-A0A0W8F3J7-F1
#
_entry.id   AF-A0A0W8F3J7-F1
#
_cell.length_a   1.000
_cell.length_b   1.000
_cell.length_c   1.000
_cell.angle_alpha   90.00
_cell.angle_beta   90.00
_cell.angle_gamma   90.00
#
_symmetry.space_group_name_H-M   'P 1'
#
loop_
_entity.id
_entity.type
_entity.pdbx_description
1 polymer ?
#
loop_
_entity_poly.entity_id
_entity_poly.type
_entity_poly.pdbx_seq_one_letter_code
_entity_poly.pdbx_strand_id
1 'polypeptide(L)'
;MGVMAPLPYYLTLPVSRIADDVNTIAQGNLDHPIRKTRGREFAVLGESLDQMVGTLKGMILDLRNKEEQYRGVVESQSELISRKSPDGTITFVNEAFCRYFGVFREEIIGTRFSPAIIDDNLHGAVPRSMVSPVTPIEYRVHLRDGSIRWLRGHEQDFFDPDERLVETQSVMTDITDQKRAEQALRESEERFRELIEHAPVGIVLLRGAEIMYANPAARTLFRLDDTRSHLGDSFLSYIPPAERDMIRERTRKREQGEPVPDEYEMTALRSDGTEFSCHAVIAGIELADGSATIAFLRDITDEKRAAEERRELYAGIEQRIQERTAELTLANRELEAFSYSVSHDLRGPLRAIDGFSGILLREYGPDLPEEAVAYIRKVRENTTRMAALIDAILELSRVGRQAIRRSEVQPSVVVRDVLDQLQSEMAGREIQVLIGDLPPCRGDPVMIRQVYFNLIENALKFTRSRDPAVIEIGATTENGEQVYYVRDNGVGFGMQYADKLYKLFQRLHENQGYEGTGLGLAIVSRIIERHGGWIRAGSGPGGPTTFSFSFGKDQGDPPVP
;
A
#
# COMPACT_ATOMS: atom_id res chain seq x y z
N MET A 1 53.73 51.54 123.87
CA MET A 1 54.20 50.29 123.23
C MET A 1 53.19 49.92 122.16
N GLY A 2 53.64 49.80 120.90
CA GLY A 2 52.81 49.37 119.77
C GLY A 2 52.34 47.91 119.92
N VAL A 3 51.55 47.32 119.02
CA VAL A 3 51.67 47.32 117.55
C VAL A 3 50.37 46.72 116.91
N MET A 4 50.03 47.17 115.69
CA MET A 4 49.29 46.52 114.57
C MET A 4 47.73 46.42 114.46
N ALA A 5 47.19 47.28 113.56
CA ALA A 5 46.18 47.15 112.48
C ALA A 5 44.90 46.28 112.57
N PRO A 6 43.79 46.78 111.98
CA PRO A 6 43.10 46.00 110.95
C PRO A 6 42.76 46.86 109.71
N LEU A 7 43.59 46.77 108.67
CA LEU A 7 43.30 47.32 107.33
C LEU A 7 42.48 46.43 106.35
N PRO A 8 41.99 45.19 106.64
CA PRO A 8 41.47 44.33 105.57
C PRO A 8 40.00 44.56 105.16
N TYR A 9 39.14 45.24 105.95
CA TYR A 9 37.68 45.24 105.66
C TYR A 9 37.22 46.26 104.60
N TYR A 10 37.96 47.37 104.39
CA TYR A 10 37.59 48.41 103.42
C TYR A 10 37.92 48.07 101.96
N LEU A 11 38.82 47.10 101.72
CA LEU A 11 39.23 46.66 100.37
C LEU A 11 38.57 45.33 99.96
N THR A 12 38.23 44.46 100.91
CA THR A 12 37.71 43.11 100.62
C THR A 12 36.26 43.09 100.15
N LEU A 13 35.37 43.90 100.75
CA LEU A 13 33.95 43.93 100.38
C LEU A 13 33.71 44.43 98.94
N PRO A 14 34.38 45.52 98.48
CA PRO A 14 34.41 45.95 97.07
C PRO A 14 34.77 44.85 96.09
N VAL A 15 35.89 44.17 96.34
CA VAL A 15 36.46 43.15 95.46
C VAL A 15 35.56 41.92 95.43
N SER A 16 35.04 41.48 96.58
CA SER A 16 34.11 40.35 96.65
C SER A 16 32.85 40.59 95.82
N ARG A 17 32.29 41.82 95.84
CA ARG A 17 31.08 42.14 95.06
C ARG A 17 31.32 42.13 93.56
N ILE A 18 32.43 42.72 93.12
CA ILE A 18 32.82 42.69 91.71
C ILE A 18 33.10 41.24 91.28
N ALA A 19 33.76 40.44 92.12
CA ALA A 19 34.01 39.02 91.84
C ALA A 19 32.71 38.21 91.73
N ASP A 20 31.73 38.45 92.59
CA ASP A 20 30.41 37.82 92.51
C ASP A 20 29.67 38.21 91.22
N ASP A 21 29.76 39.48 90.81
CA ASP A 21 29.13 39.98 89.59
C ASP A 21 29.79 39.36 88.35
N VAL A 22 31.12 39.29 88.31
CA VAL A 22 31.88 38.63 87.24
C VAL A 22 31.59 37.13 87.20
N ASN A 23 31.48 36.46 88.35
CA ASN A 23 31.10 35.04 88.39
C ASN A 23 29.70 34.80 87.82
N THR A 24 28.75 35.70 88.11
CA THR A 24 27.38 35.59 87.59
C THR A 24 27.35 35.77 86.07
N ILE A 25 28.16 36.69 85.55
CA ILE A 25 28.34 36.91 84.11
C ILE A 25 29.03 35.72 83.45
N ALA A 26 30.07 35.17 84.06
CA ALA A 26 30.81 34.00 83.58
C ALA A 26 29.95 32.72 83.57
N GLN A 27 28.93 32.63 84.42
CA GLN A 27 27.92 31.56 84.42
C GLN A 27 26.86 31.71 83.33
N GLY A 28 26.96 32.73 82.46
CA GLY A 28 26.12 32.90 81.26
C GLY A 28 25.07 33.99 81.37
N ASN A 29 24.92 34.66 82.52
CA ASN A 29 24.02 35.80 82.66
C ASN A 29 24.73 37.11 82.31
N LEU A 30 24.94 37.34 81.02
CA LEU A 30 25.61 38.53 80.50
C LEU A 30 24.82 39.83 80.80
N ASP A 31 23.53 39.75 81.13
CA ASP A 31 22.69 40.88 81.51
C ASP A 31 22.79 41.26 82.99
N HIS A 32 23.59 40.53 83.78
CA HIS A 32 23.82 40.84 85.19
C HIS A 32 24.56 42.19 85.35
N PRO A 33 24.00 43.16 86.10
CA PRO A 33 24.60 44.47 86.25
C PRO A 33 25.80 44.44 87.21
N ILE A 34 26.91 45.07 86.83
CA ILE A 34 28.06 45.22 87.72
C ILE A 34 27.74 46.27 88.79
N ARG A 35 27.73 45.85 90.05
CA ARG A 35 27.33 46.71 91.17
C ARG A 35 28.38 47.81 91.39
N LYS A 36 27.91 49.06 91.36
CA LYS A 36 28.76 50.23 91.64
C LYS A 36 29.35 50.17 93.04
N THR A 37 30.65 50.41 93.11
CA THR A 37 31.43 50.29 94.36
C THR A 37 32.10 51.62 94.71
N ARG A 38 32.19 51.96 96.00
CA ARG A 38 32.78 53.22 96.45
C ARG A 38 34.30 53.17 96.35
N GLY A 39 34.89 54.17 95.68
CA GLY A 39 36.33 54.31 95.45
C GLY A 39 36.63 54.53 93.97
N ARG A 40 37.47 55.51 93.64
CA ARG A 40 37.73 55.92 92.25
C ARG A 40 38.30 54.78 91.40
N GLU A 41 39.18 53.97 92.00
CA GLU A 41 39.82 52.82 91.34
C GLU A 41 38.82 51.69 91.03
N PHE A 42 37.89 51.40 91.95
CA PHE A 42 36.86 50.38 91.74
C PHE A 42 35.77 50.81 90.75
N ALA A 43 35.48 52.11 90.66
CA ALA A 43 34.56 52.64 89.65
C ALA A 43 35.12 52.47 88.23
N VAL A 44 36.40 52.79 88.01
CA VAL A 44 37.08 52.57 86.72
C VAL A 44 37.11 51.09 86.35
N LEU A 45 37.32 50.20 87.33
CA LEU A 45 37.35 48.76 87.11
C LEU A 45 35.96 48.20 86.76
N GLY A 46 34.91 48.72 87.39
CA GLY A 46 33.52 48.39 87.05
C GLY A 46 33.13 48.86 85.64
N GLU A 47 33.50 50.09 85.25
CA GLU A 47 33.26 50.61 83.91
C GLU A 47 34.01 49.82 82.81
N SER A 48 35.26 49.44 83.07
CA SER A 48 36.06 48.61 82.15
C SER A 48 35.45 47.21 81.96
N LEU A 49 34.97 46.59 83.05
CA LEU A 49 34.27 45.31 82.98
C LEU A 49 32.93 45.43 82.23
N ASP A 50 32.15 46.48 82.47
CA ASP A 50 30.90 46.73 81.72
C ASP A 50 31.18 46.90 80.21
N GLN A 51 32.25 47.62 79.83
CA GLN A 51 32.66 47.77 78.44
C GLN A 51 33.11 46.44 77.82
N MET A 52 33.84 45.60 78.56
CA MET A 52 34.25 44.27 78.12
C MET A 52 33.03 43.37 77.89
N VAL A 53 32.06 43.37 78.81
CA VAL A 53 30.81 42.58 78.71
C VAL A 53 29.97 43.05 77.52
N GLY A 54 29.86 44.37 77.30
CA GLY A 54 29.20 44.93 76.12
C GLY A 54 29.85 44.50 74.80
N THR A 55 31.18 44.48 74.76
CA THR A 55 31.93 44.00 73.58
C THR A 55 31.72 42.50 73.35
N LEU A 56 31.75 41.70 74.41
CA LEU A 56 31.52 40.26 74.35
C LEU A 56 30.09 39.93 73.85
N LYS A 57 29.08 40.65 74.33
CA LYS A 57 27.69 40.55 73.81
C LYS A 57 27.62 40.85 72.32
N GLY A 58 28.27 41.94 71.88
CA GLY A 58 28.33 42.33 70.48
C GLY A 58 28.95 41.23 69.60
N MET A 59 30.06 40.65 70.04
CA MET A 59 30.72 39.54 69.35
C MET A 59 29.86 38.27 69.29
N ILE A 60 29.20 37.89 70.40
CA ILE A 60 28.32 36.72 70.44
C ILE A 60 27.11 36.91 69.52
N LEU A 61 26.52 38.10 69.50
CA LEU A 61 25.37 38.40 68.63
C LEU A 61 25.78 38.40 67.16
N ASP A 62 26.92 38.99 66.81
CA ASP A 62 27.46 38.98 65.45
C ASP A 62 27.77 37.55 64.99
N LEU A 63 28.37 36.72 65.86
CA LEU A 63 28.61 35.30 65.57
C LEU A 63 27.30 34.54 65.32
N ARG A 64 26.28 34.72 66.16
CA ARG A 64 24.96 34.10 65.97
C ARG A 64 24.29 34.54 64.68
N ASN A 65 24.31 35.84 64.38
CA ASN A 65 23.72 36.37 63.13
C ASN A 65 24.44 35.82 61.90
N LYS A 66 25.78 35.75 61.91
CA LYS A 66 26.56 35.15 60.83
C LYS A 66 26.26 33.66 60.68
N GLU A 67 26.18 32.93 61.79
CA GLU A 67 25.83 31.51 61.78
C GLU A 67 24.44 31.26 61.18
N GLU A 68 23.43 32.04 61.58
CA GLU A 68 22.08 31.98 61.02
C GLU A 68 22.05 32.34 59.53
N GLN A 69 22.80 33.38 59.13
CA GLN A 69 22.91 33.79 57.73
C GLN A 69 23.54 32.70 56.87
N TYR A 70 24.66 32.11 57.31
CA TYR A 70 25.32 31.01 56.57
C TYR A 70 24.44 29.76 56.52
N ARG A 71 23.75 29.44 57.61
CA ARG A 71 22.78 28.33 57.65
C ARG A 71 21.66 28.57 56.63
N GLY A 72 21.09 29.77 56.58
CA GLY A 72 20.06 30.13 55.59
C GLY A 72 20.52 29.96 54.14
N VAL A 73 21.77 30.35 53.83
CA VAL A 73 22.35 30.16 52.49
C VAL A 73 22.41 28.67 52.12
N VAL A 74 22.89 27.81 53.01
CA VAL A 74 23.04 26.36 52.76
C VAL A 74 21.68 25.66 52.68
N GLU A 75 20.72 26.05 53.52
CA GLU A 75 19.36 25.49 53.52
C GLU A 75 18.57 25.88 52.26
N SER A 76 18.83 27.07 51.71
CA SER A 76 18.20 27.55 50.47
C SER A 76 18.79 26.96 49.20
N GLN A 77 19.93 26.23 49.27
CA GLN A 77 20.52 25.60 48.09
C GLN A 77 19.63 24.47 47.57
N SER A 78 19.50 24.40 46.25
CA SER A 78 18.83 23.29 45.57
C SER A 78 19.65 22.00 45.57
N GLU A 79 20.98 22.12 45.70
CA GLU A 79 21.89 20.99 45.80
C GLU A 79 21.73 20.27 47.14
N LEU A 80 21.92 18.97 47.12
CA LEU A 80 21.85 18.13 48.30
C LEU A 80 23.18 18.26 49.03
N ILE A 81 23.18 18.80 50.23
CA ILE A 81 24.39 19.03 51.02
C ILE A 81 24.34 18.16 52.27
N SER A 82 25.41 17.42 52.49
CA SER A 82 25.62 16.65 53.72
C SER A 82 27.04 16.85 54.22
N ARG A 83 27.23 16.70 55.53
CA ARG A 83 28.56 16.60 56.14
C ARG A 83 28.63 15.39 57.05
N LYS A 84 29.82 14.80 57.10
CA LYS A 84 30.10 13.59 57.88
C LYS A 84 31.44 13.70 58.59
N SER A 85 31.51 13.16 59.80
CA SER A 85 32.76 12.95 60.52
C SER A 85 33.65 11.91 59.82
N PRO A 86 34.93 11.76 60.23
CA PRO A 86 35.87 10.82 59.59
C PRO A 86 35.43 9.36 59.65
N ASP A 87 34.60 9.02 60.65
CA ASP A 87 34.03 7.68 60.83
C ASP A 87 32.72 7.47 60.05
N GLY A 88 32.29 8.46 59.28
CA GLY A 88 31.12 8.41 58.40
C GLY A 88 29.80 8.80 59.07
N THR A 89 29.83 9.34 60.29
CA THR A 89 28.63 9.79 61.01
C THR A 89 28.16 11.14 60.46
N ILE A 90 26.90 11.26 60.07
CA ILE A 90 26.35 12.51 59.52
C ILE A 90 26.27 13.57 60.61
N THR A 91 26.93 14.70 60.39
CA THR A 91 26.99 15.86 61.28
C THR A 91 26.06 16.98 60.83
N PHE A 92 25.76 17.05 59.54
CA PHE A 92 24.88 18.06 58.95
C PHE A 92 24.21 17.55 57.67
N VAL A 93 22.97 17.97 57.43
CA VAL A 93 22.27 17.84 56.14
C VAL A 93 21.38 19.06 55.91
N ASN A 94 21.30 19.55 54.68
CA ASN A 94 20.34 20.60 54.34
C ASN A 94 18.94 20.03 54.06
N GLU A 95 17.95 20.91 53.95
CA GLU A 95 16.56 20.52 53.67
C GLU A 95 16.42 19.81 52.31
N ALA A 96 17.17 20.22 51.29
CA ALA A 96 17.14 19.59 49.97
C ALA A 96 17.55 18.11 50.04
N PHE A 97 18.61 17.77 50.79
CA PHE A 97 19.01 16.39 51.03
C PHE A 97 17.90 15.57 51.71
N CYS A 98 17.28 16.12 52.75
CA CYS A 98 16.21 15.46 53.51
C CYS A 98 14.99 15.17 52.62
N ARG A 99 14.53 16.18 51.87
CA ARG A 99 13.41 16.06 50.94
C ARG A 99 13.69 15.03 49.84
N TYR A 100 14.90 15.02 49.30
CA TYR A 100 15.26 14.14 48.19
C TYR A 100 15.27 12.66 48.60
N PHE A 101 15.91 12.33 49.73
CA PHE A 101 15.99 10.95 50.20
C PHE A 101 14.78 10.51 51.04
N GLY A 102 13.84 11.42 51.35
CA GLY A 102 12.65 11.13 52.15
C GLY A 102 13.01 10.72 53.58
N VAL A 103 13.96 11.44 54.19
CA VAL A 103 14.50 11.19 55.53
C VAL A 103 14.31 12.42 56.41
N PHE A 104 14.06 12.21 57.70
CA PHE A 104 14.01 13.31 58.67
C PHE A 104 15.42 13.58 59.19
N ARG A 105 15.78 14.86 59.34
CA ARG A 105 17.10 15.27 59.81
C ARG A 105 17.44 14.64 61.16
N GLU A 106 16.49 14.63 62.08
CA GLU A 106 16.62 14.11 63.44
C GLU A 106 16.89 12.60 63.48
N GLU A 107 16.52 11.87 62.44
CA GLU A 107 16.75 10.42 62.33
C GLU A 107 18.15 10.08 61.82
N ILE A 108 18.76 11.00 61.05
CA ILE A 108 20.02 10.72 60.35
C ILE A 108 21.23 11.43 60.95
N ILE A 109 21.05 12.60 61.58
CA ILE A 109 22.13 13.27 62.32
C ILE A 109 22.61 12.37 63.46
N GLY A 110 23.94 12.17 63.56
CA GLY A 110 24.54 11.28 64.55
C GLY A 110 24.54 9.80 64.16
N THR A 111 24.09 9.45 62.95
CA THR A 111 24.09 8.08 62.42
C THR A 111 24.97 7.94 61.18
N ARG A 112 25.33 6.71 60.82
CA ARG A 112 25.99 6.40 59.54
C ARG A 112 24.95 6.13 58.45
N PHE A 113 24.31 7.20 57.98
CA PHE A 113 23.37 7.12 56.87
C PHE A 113 24.12 7.00 55.53
N SER A 114 23.79 5.96 54.75
CA SER A 114 24.26 5.82 53.37
C SER A 114 23.07 5.55 52.44
N PRO A 115 22.90 6.32 51.36
CA PRO A 115 21.91 5.99 50.33
C PRO A 115 22.28 4.67 49.65
N ALA A 116 21.28 3.98 49.11
CA ALA A 116 21.46 2.71 48.41
C ALA A 116 22.03 2.97 47.01
N ILE A 117 23.35 2.98 46.88
CA ILE A 117 24.07 3.18 45.62
C ILE A 117 24.05 1.88 44.81
N ILE A 118 23.76 1.98 43.51
CA ILE A 118 23.60 0.84 42.58
C ILE A 118 24.94 0.46 41.93
N ASP A 119 25.84 1.42 41.77
CA ASP A 119 27.11 1.24 41.08
C ASP A 119 28.21 0.82 42.06
N ASP A 120 28.53 -0.48 42.06
CA ASP A 120 29.44 -1.16 43.00
C ASP A 120 30.93 -0.75 42.85
N ASN A 121 31.25 0.05 41.82
CA ASN A 121 32.62 0.54 41.56
C ASN A 121 33.03 1.78 42.36
N LEU A 122 32.16 2.32 43.21
CA LEU A 122 32.48 3.46 44.09
C LEU A 122 33.31 3.07 45.33
N HIS A 123 33.43 1.78 45.63
CA HIS A 123 34.12 1.30 46.83
C HIS A 123 35.66 1.20 46.70
N GLY A 124 36.24 1.64 45.58
CA GLY A 124 37.69 1.60 45.37
C GLY A 124 38.23 2.80 44.60
N ALA A 125 39.07 3.59 45.28
CA ALA A 125 40.04 4.54 44.74
C ALA A 125 39.54 5.93 44.26
N VAL A 126 39.51 6.87 45.20
CA VAL A 126 40.26 8.13 44.99
C VAL A 126 41.20 8.29 46.20
N PRO A 127 42.53 8.33 46.03
CA PRO A 127 43.44 8.65 47.11
C PRO A 127 43.07 10.02 47.69
N ARG A 128 42.81 10.09 49.00
CA ARG A 128 42.62 11.34 49.74
C ARG A 128 43.88 12.19 49.62
N SER A 129 43.91 13.08 48.62
CA SER A 129 45.01 14.00 48.37
C SER A 129 44.58 15.42 48.77
N MET A 130 45.48 16.10 49.46
CA MET A 130 45.29 17.39 50.12
C MET A 130 45.21 18.61 49.17
N VAL A 131 45.21 18.43 47.83
CA VAL A 131 45.28 19.57 46.88
C VAL A 131 44.47 19.32 45.59
N SER A 132 43.52 20.21 45.30
CA SER A 132 42.80 20.43 44.01
C SER A 132 41.64 19.50 43.62
N PRO A 133 40.70 19.96 42.76
CA PRO A 133 39.28 19.65 42.86
C PRO A 133 38.98 18.18 42.55
N VAL A 134 38.23 17.55 43.45
CA VAL A 134 37.71 16.19 43.26
C VAL A 134 36.84 16.18 42.01
N THR A 135 37.25 15.43 40.98
CA THR A 135 36.41 15.20 39.79
C THR A 135 35.04 14.72 40.26
N PRO A 136 33.94 15.41 39.89
CA PRO A 136 32.61 15.01 40.31
C PRO A 136 32.33 13.60 39.81
N ILE A 137 31.84 12.75 40.72
CA ILE A 137 31.52 11.35 40.43
C ILE A 137 30.04 11.24 40.15
N GLU A 138 29.68 10.61 39.04
CA GLU A 138 28.30 10.30 38.69
C GLU A 138 27.97 8.87 39.08
N TYR A 139 26.87 8.68 39.81
CA TYR A 139 26.44 7.37 40.28
C TYR A 139 24.94 7.28 40.43
N ARG A 140 24.44 6.04 40.41
CA ARG A 140 23.01 5.76 40.54
C ARG A 140 22.63 5.42 41.98
N VAL A 141 21.49 5.93 42.42
CA VAL A 141 20.90 5.65 43.72
C VAL A 141 19.49 5.08 43.59
N HIS A 142 19.15 4.15 44.48
CA HIS A 142 17.76 3.75 44.75
C HIS A 142 17.15 4.69 45.79
N LEU A 143 16.03 5.31 45.42
CA LEU A 143 15.18 6.03 46.34
C LEU A 143 14.20 5.07 47.04
N ARG A 144 13.64 5.52 48.17
CA ARG A 144 12.67 4.74 48.98
C ARG A 144 11.39 4.41 48.21
N ASP A 145 11.04 5.20 47.19
CA ASP A 145 9.90 4.95 46.30
C ASP A 145 10.17 3.88 45.23
N GLY A 146 11.38 3.30 45.20
CA GLY A 146 11.82 2.30 44.24
C GLY A 146 12.40 2.88 42.94
N SER A 147 12.37 4.21 42.76
CA SER A 147 12.94 4.84 41.56
C SER A 147 14.47 4.84 41.58
N ILE A 148 15.07 4.77 40.39
CA ILE A 148 16.51 4.90 40.18
C ILE A 148 16.80 6.32 39.69
N ARG A 149 17.73 7.00 40.34
CA ARG A 149 18.16 8.36 39.99
C ARG A 149 19.67 8.45 39.81
N TRP A 150 20.10 9.36 38.96
CA TRP A 150 21.51 9.71 38.78
C TRP A 150 21.87 10.92 39.62
N LEU A 151 22.89 10.79 40.46
CA LEU A 151 23.47 11.88 41.21
C LEU A 151 24.88 12.17 40.70
N ARG A 152 25.22 13.44 40.55
CA ARG A 152 26.59 13.92 40.40
C ARG A 152 27.04 14.48 41.74
N GLY A 153 28.02 13.86 42.38
CA GLY A 153 28.51 14.26 43.70
C GLY A 153 29.97 14.71 43.65
N HIS A 154 30.33 15.68 44.48
CA HIS A 154 31.73 15.98 44.80
C HIS A 154 31.87 16.10 46.33
N GLU A 155 33.07 15.78 46.83
CA GLU A 155 33.38 15.82 48.25
C GLU A 155 34.52 16.79 48.53
N GLN A 156 34.42 17.51 49.66
CA GLN A 156 35.44 18.41 50.17
C GLN A 156 35.77 18.04 51.62
N ASP A 157 37.04 17.76 51.89
CA ASP A 157 37.55 17.42 53.21
C ASP A 157 38.02 18.67 53.97
N PHE A 158 37.69 18.75 55.27
CA PHE A 158 38.11 19.78 56.21
C PHE A 158 39.05 19.17 57.26
N PHE A 159 40.18 19.84 57.51
CA PHE A 159 41.23 19.36 58.41
C PHE A 159 41.47 20.34 59.56
N ASP A 160 41.94 19.84 60.71
CA ASP A 160 42.41 20.66 61.83
C ASP A 160 43.85 21.20 61.58
N PRO A 161 44.39 22.08 62.45
CA PRO A 161 45.76 22.59 62.32
C PRO A 161 46.86 21.52 62.41
N ASP A 162 46.55 20.33 62.93
CA ASP A 162 47.46 19.18 63.05
C ASP A 162 47.28 18.19 61.86
N GLU A 163 46.66 18.65 60.77
CA GLU A 163 46.43 17.89 59.52
C GLU A 163 45.53 16.65 59.67
N ARG A 164 44.70 16.58 60.72
CA ARG A 164 43.73 15.49 60.90
C ARG A 164 42.40 15.85 60.27
N LEU A 165 41.81 14.89 59.55
CA LEU A 165 40.47 15.04 58.98
C LEU A 165 39.46 15.28 60.10
N VAL A 166 38.71 16.38 60.01
CA VAL A 166 37.66 16.77 60.96
C VAL A 166 36.28 16.42 60.40
N GLU A 167 36.05 16.71 59.13
CA GLU A 167 34.74 16.59 58.50
C GLU A 167 34.88 16.50 56.98
N THR A 168 34.01 15.76 56.32
CA THR A 168 33.88 15.75 54.86
C THR A 168 32.50 16.29 54.49
N GLN A 169 32.45 17.29 53.61
CA GLN A 169 31.22 17.79 53.00
C GLN A 169 31.00 17.14 51.64
N SER A 170 29.83 16.58 51.42
CA SER A 170 29.41 16.05 50.12
C SER A 170 28.30 16.94 49.57
N VAL A 171 28.45 17.38 48.32
CA VAL A 171 27.46 18.16 47.58
C VAL A 171 27.03 17.36 46.35
N MET A 172 25.74 17.15 46.18
CA MET A 172 25.18 16.31 45.12
C MET A 172 24.08 17.04 44.35
N THR A 173 24.01 16.76 43.05
CA THR A 173 22.98 17.29 42.14
C THR A 173 22.32 16.14 41.38
N ASP A 174 20.99 16.14 41.31
CA ASP A 174 20.26 15.18 40.47
C ASP A 174 20.43 15.54 38.99
N ILE A 175 20.99 14.61 38.22
CA ILE A 175 21.22 14.73 36.78
C ILE A 175 20.38 13.73 35.96
N THR A 176 19.34 13.13 36.56
CA THR A 176 18.52 12.09 35.95
C THR A 176 17.86 12.56 34.66
N ASP A 177 17.26 13.75 34.67
CA ASP A 177 16.57 14.28 33.49
C ASP A 177 17.56 14.62 32.37
N GLN A 178 18.75 15.12 32.73
CA GLN A 178 19.86 15.29 31.79
C GLN A 178 20.25 13.95 31.14
N LYS A 179 20.49 12.91 31.94
CA LYS A 179 20.86 11.58 31.43
C LYS A 179 19.77 10.96 30.55
N ARG A 180 18.49 11.14 30.91
CA ARG A 180 17.36 10.68 30.09
C ARG A 180 17.29 11.41 28.75
N ALA A 181 17.51 12.72 28.73
CA ALA A 181 17.54 13.49 27.50
C ALA A 181 18.72 13.10 26.61
N GLU A 182 19.92 12.93 27.18
CA GLU A 182 21.12 12.46 26.47
C GLU A 182 20.89 11.07 25.86
N GLN A 183 20.31 10.14 26.63
CA GLN A 183 20.01 8.79 26.15
C GLN A 183 18.95 8.80 25.05
N ALA A 184 17.86 9.56 25.21
CA ALA A 184 16.81 9.67 24.21
C ALA A 184 17.33 10.29 22.90
N LEU A 185 18.20 11.30 23.00
CA LEU A 185 18.87 11.87 21.83
C LEU A 185 19.73 10.82 21.13
N ARG A 186 20.57 10.11 21.88
CA ARG A 186 21.42 9.04 21.34
C ARG A 186 20.62 7.93 20.66
N GLU A 187 19.56 7.45 21.30
CA GLU A 187 18.67 6.43 20.72
C GLU A 187 17.98 6.94 19.45
N SER A 188 17.57 8.20 19.43
CA SER A 188 16.99 8.81 18.24
C SER A 188 18.02 8.95 17.11
N GLU A 189 19.25 9.37 17.40
CA GLU A 189 20.34 9.48 16.42
C GLU A 189 20.72 8.11 15.85
N GLU A 190 20.87 7.09 16.71
CA GLU A 190 21.14 5.72 16.29
C GLU A 190 20.00 5.17 15.42
N ARG A 191 18.74 5.41 15.81
CA ARG A 191 17.58 5.02 15.01
C ARG A 191 17.55 5.68 13.63
N PHE A 192 17.81 7.00 13.54
CA PHE A 192 17.85 7.68 12.24
C PHE A 192 19.01 7.20 11.37
N ARG A 193 20.18 6.96 11.97
CA ARG A 193 21.34 6.40 11.27
C ARG A 193 21.01 5.03 10.66
N GLU A 194 20.42 4.13 11.44
CA GLU A 194 20.00 2.80 10.98
C GLU A 194 19.02 2.89 9.79
N LEU A 195 18.03 3.78 9.85
CA LEU A 195 17.08 3.98 8.74
C LEU A 195 17.76 4.43 7.44
N ILE A 196 18.75 5.32 7.52
CA ILE A 196 19.49 5.81 6.35
C ILE A 196 20.45 4.76 5.81
N GLU A 197 21.17 4.05 6.69
CA GLU A 197 22.14 3.00 6.32
C GLU A 197 21.45 1.81 5.65
N HIS A 198 20.23 1.46 6.08
CA HIS A 198 19.46 0.34 5.52
C HIS A 198 18.44 0.73 4.43
N ALA A 199 18.41 2.00 4.02
CA ALA A 199 17.52 2.44 2.95
C ALA A 199 17.88 1.73 1.62
N PRO A 200 16.89 1.19 0.88
CA PRO A 200 17.12 0.50 -0.40
C PRO A 200 17.39 1.47 -1.57
N VAL A 201 17.60 2.75 -1.28
CA VAL A 201 17.79 3.84 -2.24
C VAL A 201 19.12 4.50 -1.91
N GLY A 202 19.88 4.88 -2.94
CA GLY A 202 21.14 5.58 -2.74
C GLY A 202 20.88 6.97 -2.18
N ILE A 203 21.37 7.25 -0.98
CA ILE A 203 21.27 8.57 -0.35
C ILE A 203 22.66 9.19 -0.33
N VAL A 204 22.77 10.38 -0.92
CA VAL A 204 24.00 11.17 -0.93
C VAL A 204 23.70 12.57 -0.42
N LEU A 205 24.51 13.03 0.53
CA LEU A 205 24.51 14.42 0.98
C LEU A 205 25.69 15.14 0.34
N LEU A 206 25.41 16.28 -0.27
CA LEU A 206 26.37 17.10 -1.01
C LEU A 206 26.44 18.51 -0.44
N ARG A 207 27.62 19.12 -0.47
CA ARG A 207 27.78 20.57 -0.34
C ARG A 207 28.47 21.09 -1.60
N GLY A 208 27.78 21.92 -2.36
CA GLY A 208 28.16 22.25 -3.74
C GLY A 208 28.23 20.98 -4.60
N ALA A 209 29.44 20.49 -4.86
CA ALA A 209 29.65 19.24 -5.59
C ALA A 209 30.36 18.16 -4.77
N GLU A 210 30.68 18.42 -3.50
CA GLU A 210 31.48 17.53 -2.66
C GLU A 210 30.59 16.57 -1.87
N ILE A 211 30.99 15.30 -1.78
CA ILE A 211 30.27 14.27 -1.03
C ILE A 211 30.54 14.44 0.46
N MET A 212 29.51 14.80 1.23
CA MET A 212 29.56 14.91 2.69
C MET A 212 29.15 13.61 3.38
N TYR A 213 28.27 12.84 2.73
CA TYR A 213 27.83 11.53 3.21
C TYR A 213 27.28 10.71 2.04
N ALA A 214 27.46 9.40 2.08
CA ALA A 214 26.85 8.45 1.16
C ALA A 214 26.50 7.16 1.90
N ASN A 215 25.22 6.77 1.88
CA ASN A 215 24.77 5.54 2.51
C ASN A 215 25.27 4.28 1.76
N PRO A 216 25.16 3.06 2.33
CA PRO A 216 25.62 1.83 1.71
C PRO A 216 25.02 1.58 0.33
N ALA A 217 23.72 1.86 0.15
CA ALA A 217 23.05 1.72 -1.14
C ALA A 217 23.66 2.64 -2.21
N ALA A 218 24.02 3.88 -1.87
CA ALA A 218 24.71 4.79 -2.78
C ALA A 218 26.13 4.28 -3.11
N ARG A 219 26.86 3.78 -2.11
CA ARG A 219 28.20 3.19 -2.34
C ARG A 219 28.13 2.00 -3.29
N THR A 220 27.17 1.10 -3.10
CA THR A 220 26.93 -0.03 -4.01
C THR A 220 26.50 0.45 -5.39
N LEU A 221 25.59 1.42 -5.47
CA LEU A 221 25.10 1.99 -6.73
C LEU A 221 26.25 2.59 -7.55
N PHE A 222 27.11 3.40 -6.96
CA PHE A 222 28.24 4.02 -7.68
C PHE A 222 29.49 3.14 -7.74
N ARG A 223 29.46 1.93 -7.15
CA ARG A 223 30.61 1.02 -6.99
C ARG A 223 31.80 1.73 -6.34
N LEU A 224 31.52 2.46 -5.28
CA LEU A 224 32.52 3.17 -4.51
C LEU A 224 33.46 2.17 -3.81
N ASP A 225 34.75 2.52 -3.76
CA ASP A 225 35.80 1.68 -3.19
C ASP A 225 35.84 1.82 -1.66
N ASP A 226 35.25 0.86 -0.95
CA ASP A 226 35.19 0.85 0.52
C ASP A 226 36.57 0.88 1.22
N THR A 227 37.69 0.68 0.51
CA THR A 227 39.05 0.77 1.09
C THR A 227 39.55 2.20 1.28
N ARG A 228 38.88 3.20 0.69
CA ARG A 228 39.22 4.62 0.86
C ARG A 228 38.00 5.46 1.25
N SER A 229 38.26 6.61 1.84
CA SER A 229 37.21 7.62 2.01
C SER A 229 36.86 8.26 0.67
N HIS A 230 35.57 8.45 0.43
CA HIS A 230 35.01 9.23 -0.70
C HIS A 230 34.48 10.58 -0.24
N LEU A 231 34.56 10.87 1.06
CA LEU A 231 34.12 12.14 1.61
C LEU A 231 35.04 13.25 1.09
N GLY A 232 34.45 14.32 0.56
CA GLY A 232 35.14 15.40 -0.12
C GLY A 232 35.38 15.17 -1.62
N ASP A 233 35.17 13.95 -2.15
CA ASP A 233 35.25 13.73 -3.60
C ASP A 233 34.14 14.51 -4.31
N SER A 234 34.42 14.99 -5.53
CA SER A 234 33.41 15.65 -6.33
C SER A 234 32.45 14.62 -6.95
N PHE A 235 31.16 14.72 -6.62
CA PHE A 235 30.09 13.90 -7.18
C PHE A 235 29.96 14.06 -8.71
N LEU A 236 30.40 15.19 -9.27
CA LEU A 236 30.42 15.42 -10.73
C LEU A 236 31.31 14.43 -11.50
N SER A 237 32.23 13.73 -10.82
CA SER A 237 33.01 12.64 -11.43
C SER A 237 32.13 11.47 -11.89
N TYR A 238 31.01 11.24 -11.20
CA TYR A 238 30.00 10.21 -11.52
C TYR A 238 28.93 10.70 -12.50
N ILE A 239 29.12 11.87 -13.11
CA ILE A 239 28.21 12.43 -14.12
C ILE A 239 28.96 12.50 -15.46
N PRO A 240 28.32 12.11 -16.58
CA PRO A 240 28.91 12.24 -17.92
C PRO A 240 29.41 13.67 -18.18
N PRO A 241 30.59 13.84 -18.82
CA PRO A 241 31.20 15.16 -19.00
C PRO A 241 30.27 16.21 -19.62
N ALA A 242 29.40 15.80 -20.55
CA ALA A 242 28.45 16.69 -21.22
C ALA A 242 27.36 17.26 -20.29
N GLU A 243 27.06 16.60 -19.18
CA GLU A 243 25.97 16.98 -18.26
C GLU A 243 26.48 17.69 -16.98
N ARG A 244 27.80 17.70 -16.73
CA ARG A 244 28.40 18.22 -15.49
C ARG A 244 28.07 19.68 -15.20
N ASP A 245 28.13 20.56 -16.21
CA ASP A 245 27.87 21.99 -16.03
C ASP A 245 26.41 22.25 -15.69
N MET A 246 25.49 21.51 -16.33
CA MET A 246 24.06 21.60 -16.04
C MET A 246 23.74 21.12 -14.62
N ILE A 247 24.31 19.99 -14.19
CA ILE A 247 24.10 19.48 -12.83
C ILE A 247 24.71 20.43 -11.79
N ARG A 248 25.92 20.95 -12.03
CA ARG A 248 26.55 21.94 -11.15
C ARG A 248 25.68 23.18 -10.95
N GLU A 249 25.15 23.73 -12.04
CA GLU A 249 24.30 24.92 -11.97
C GLU A 249 22.97 24.62 -11.26
N ARG A 250 22.38 23.44 -11.47
CA ARG A 250 21.17 23.03 -10.75
C ARG A 250 21.42 22.90 -9.25
N THR A 251 22.54 22.32 -8.83
CA THR A 251 22.88 22.21 -7.40
C THR A 251 23.10 23.60 -6.80
N ARG A 252 23.84 24.49 -7.46
CA ARG A 252 24.06 25.87 -7.03
C ARG A 252 22.73 26.62 -6.81
N LYS A 253 21.82 26.51 -7.78
CA LYS A 253 20.48 27.12 -7.70
C LYS A 253 19.65 26.57 -6.55
N ARG A 254 19.67 25.26 -6.35
CA ARG A 254 18.94 24.59 -5.26
C ARG A 254 19.41 25.04 -3.89
N GLU A 255 20.72 25.19 -3.68
CA GLU A 255 21.29 25.72 -2.44
C GLU A 255 20.94 27.19 -2.19
N GLN A 256 20.64 27.95 -3.25
CA GLN A 256 20.17 29.34 -3.15
C GLN A 256 18.65 29.47 -3.02
N GLY A 257 17.92 28.35 -2.98
CA GLY A 257 16.46 28.33 -2.94
C GLY A 257 15.80 28.75 -4.26
N GLU A 258 16.54 28.77 -5.37
CA GLU A 258 15.98 29.02 -6.69
C GLU A 258 15.22 27.79 -7.21
N PRO A 259 14.14 27.97 -7.99
CA PRO A 259 13.33 26.87 -8.50
C PRO A 259 14.11 26.06 -9.54
N VAL A 260 14.27 24.77 -9.27
CA VAL A 260 14.83 23.76 -10.18
C VAL A 260 14.02 22.47 -10.09
N PRO A 261 14.00 21.60 -11.11
CA PRO A 261 13.29 20.33 -11.03
C PRO A 261 13.89 19.43 -9.95
N ASP A 262 13.09 19.06 -8.95
CA ASP A 262 13.49 18.23 -7.81
C ASP A 262 13.44 16.73 -8.10
N GLU A 263 12.91 16.34 -9.25
CA GLU A 263 12.85 14.95 -9.69
C GLU A 263 13.14 14.89 -11.18
N TYR A 264 14.11 14.06 -11.58
CA TYR A 264 14.42 13.81 -12.99
C TYR A 264 15.23 12.53 -13.19
N GLU A 265 15.15 12.01 -14.40
CA GLU A 265 16.04 10.94 -14.87
C GLU A 265 17.32 11.55 -15.44
N MET A 266 18.46 10.95 -15.15
CA MET A 266 19.76 11.34 -15.68
C MET A 266 20.62 10.12 -16.01
N THR A 267 21.65 10.33 -16.81
CA THR A 267 22.70 9.32 -17.00
C THR A 267 23.75 9.53 -15.93
N ALA A 268 24.14 8.45 -15.25
CA ALA A 268 25.19 8.46 -14.24
C ALA A 268 26.27 7.44 -14.61
N LEU A 269 27.47 7.67 -14.10
CA LEU A 269 28.64 6.83 -14.28
C LEU A 269 28.95 6.11 -12.97
N ARG A 270 29.28 4.83 -13.05
CA ARG A 270 29.92 4.10 -11.94
C ARG A 270 31.41 4.42 -11.89
N SER A 271 32.09 4.04 -10.80
CA SER A 271 33.53 4.22 -10.63
C SER A 271 34.39 3.58 -11.75
N ASP A 272 33.91 2.51 -12.38
CA ASP A 272 34.54 1.84 -13.51
C ASP A 272 34.24 2.47 -14.88
N GLY A 273 33.47 3.57 -14.90
CA GLY A 273 33.04 4.27 -16.11
C GLY A 273 31.79 3.71 -16.79
N THR A 274 31.19 2.64 -16.26
CA THR A 274 29.93 2.09 -16.81
C THR A 274 28.79 3.08 -16.65
N GLU A 275 28.08 3.37 -17.73
CA GLU A 275 26.89 4.22 -17.70
C GLU A 275 25.67 3.44 -17.21
N PHE A 276 24.81 4.11 -16.44
CA PHE A 276 23.51 3.58 -16.03
C PHE A 276 22.46 4.71 -15.99
N SER A 277 21.19 4.33 -16.19
CA SER A 277 20.07 5.27 -16.04
C SER A 277 19.73 5.42 -14.56
N CYS A 278 19.80 6.65 -14.08
CA CYS A 278 19.54 7.00 -12.69
C CYS A 278 18.29 7.86 -12.59
N HIS A 279 17.35 7.45 -11.75
CA HIS A 279 16.25 8.29 -11.30
C HIS A 279 16.68 9.01 -10.03
N ALA A 280 16.60 10.35 -10.03
CA ALA A 280 17.08 11.18 -8.94
C ALA A 280 15.98 12.10 -8.41
N VAL A 281 15.79 12.05 -7.09
CA VAL A 281 15.00 13.03 -6.34
C VAL A 281 15.97 13.82 -5.47
N ILE A 282 15.98 15.15 -5.61
CA ILE A 282 17.01 16.01 -5.04
C ILE A 282 16.36 17.20 -4.35
N ALA A 283 16.72 17.42 -3.08
CA ALA A 283 16.20 18.50 -2.25
C ALA A 283 17.33 19.32 -1.64
N GLY A 284 17.12 20.63 -1.52
CA GLY A 284 17.99 21.52 -0.74
C GLY A 284 17.62 21.42 0.74
N ILE A 285 18.60 21.36 1.63
CA ILE A 285 18.42 21.32 3.07
C ILE A 285 19.33 22.33 3.76
N GLU A 286 18.88 22.89 4.88
CA GLU A 286 19.69 23.75 5.74
C GLU A 286 20.27 22.94 6.89
N LEU A 287 21.60 22.91 6.99
CA LEU A 287 22.32 22.30 8.11
C LEU A 287 22.92 23.39 9.00
N ALA A 288 23.34 23.01 10.21
CA ALA A 288 23.92 23.95 11.18
C ALA A 288 25.16 24.69 10.66
N ASP A 289 25.89 24.10 9.71
CA ASP A 289 27.10 24.61 9.08
C ASP A 289 26.87 25.12 7.63
N GLY A 290 25.60 25.30 7.23
CA GLY A 290 25.19 25.94 5.98
C GLY A 290 24.39 25.03 5.04
N SER A 291 23.89 25.61 3.94
CA SER A 291 23.07 24.92 2.95
C SER A 291 23.79 23.71 2.34
N ALA A 292 23.02 22.65 2.08
CA ALA A 292 23.47 21.40 1.49
C ALA A 292 22.37 20.83 0.59
N THR A 293 22.71 19.82 -0.20
CA THR A 293 21.78 19.12 -1.08
C THR A 293 21.74 17.64 -0.75
N ILE A 294 20.55 17.09 -0.52
CA ILE A 294 20.36 15.64 -0.39
C ILE A 294 19.79 15.07 -1.68
N ALA A 295 20.35 13.96 -2.16
CA ALA A 295 19.91 13.26 -3.35
C ALA A 295 19.55 11.81 -3.03
N PHE A 296 18.38 11.39 -3.49
CA PHE A 296 17.89 10.02 -3.48
C PHE A 296 17.99 9.46 -4.89
N LEU A 297 18.70 8.35 -5.05
CA LEU A 297 19.18 7.85 -6.34
C LEU A 297 18.79 6.38 -6.50
N ARG A 298 18.16 6.06 -7.64
CA ARG A 298 17.71 4.70 -7.97
C ARG A 298 18.17 4.33 -9.37
N ASP A 299 18.71 3.12 -9.51
CA ASP A 299 18.98 2.56 -10.83
C ASP A 299 17.67 2.16 -11.50
N ILE A 300 17.43 2.69 -12.71
CA ILE A 300 16.26 2.37 -13.52
C ILE A 300 16.66 1.72 -14.86
N THR A 301 17.91 1.28 -14.99
CA THR A 301 18.45 0.73 -16.24
C THR A 301 17.70 -0.52 -16.68
N ASP A 302 17.49 -1.47 -15.76
CA ASP A 302 16.78 -2.71 -16.07
C ASP A 302 15.29 -2.47 -16.35
N GLU A 303 14.69 -1.51 -15.65
CA GLU A 303 13.30 -1.11 -15.86
C GLU A 303 13.10 -0.48 -17.23
N LYS A 304 14.03 0.38 -17.66
CA LYS A 304 14.05 0.97 -19.01
C LYS A 304 14.28 -0.08 -20.09
N ARG A 305 15.23 -0.99 -19.91
CA ARG A 305 15.46 -2.10 -20.86
C ARG A 305 14.23 -2.97 -21.01
N ALA A 306 13.62 -3.39 -19.90
CA ALA A 306 12.38 -4.17 -19.92
C ALA A 306 11.21 -3.40 -20.55
N ALA A 307 11.12 -2.08 -20.34
CA ALA A 307 10.11 -1.24 -20.97
C ALA A 307 10.30 -1.14 -22.50
N GLU A 308 11.55 -1.05 -22.97
CA GLU A 308 11.86 -1.06 -24.41
C GLU A 308 11.55 -2.41 -25.04
N GLU A 309 12.02 -3.52 -24.44
CA GLU A 309 11.75 -4.88 -24.93
C GLU A 309 10.25 -5.16 -25.04
N ARG A 310 9.45 -4.71 -24.05
CA ARG A 310 7.98 -4.80 -24.15
C ARG A 310 7.43 -3.98 -25.30
N ARG A 311 7.94 -2.77 -25.53
CA ARG A 311 7.47 -1.89 -26.62
C ARG A 311 7.73 -2.54 -27.98
N GLU A 312 8.94 -3.07 -28.18
CA GLU A 312 9.31 -3.80 -29.40
C GLU A 312 8.44 -5.05 -29.59
N LEU A 313 8.20 -5.81 -28.51
CA LEU A 313 7.33 -6.98 -28.55
C LEU A 313 5.90 -6.63 -28.95
N TYR A 314 5.31 -5.58 -28.36
CA TYR A 314 3.96 -5.14 -28.70
C TYR A 314 3.86 -4.69 -30.16
N ALA A 315 4.83 -3.91 -30.64
CA ALA A 315 4.87 -3.50 -32.05
C ALA A 315 4.95 -4.70 -33.00
N GLY A 316 5.76 -5.71 -32.68
CA GLY A 316 5.88 -6.92 -33.48
C GLY A 316 4.61 -7.80 -33.48
N ILE A 317 3.91 -7.88 -32.35
CA ILE A 317 2.62 -8.59 -32.25
C ILE A 317 1.56 -7.86 -33.08
N GLU A 318 1.46 -6.54 -32.97
CA GLU A 318 0.49 -5.74 -33.70
C GLU A 318 0.66 -5.90 -35.22
N GLN A 319 1.90 -5.86 -35.70
CA GLN A 319 2.22 -6.12 -37.10
C GLN A 319 1.75 -7.52 -37.54
N ARG A 320 2.01 -8.57 -36.76
CA ARG A 320 1.55 -9.94 -37.08
C ARG A 320 0.02 -10.06 -37.10
N ILE A 321 -0.66 -9.35 -36.19
CA ILE A 321 -2.14 -9.31 -36.18
C ILE A 321 -2.64 -8.67 -37.48
N GLN A 322 -2.05 -7.56 -37.90
CA GLN A 322 -2.43 -6.90 -39.16
C GLN A 322 -2.16 -7.78 -40.37
N GLU A 323 -0.99 -8.41 -40.46
CA GLU A 323 -0.63 -9.34 -41.54
C GLU A 323 -1.60 -10.52 -41.62
N ARG A 324 -1.86 -11.20 -40.49
CA ARG A 324 -2.80 -12.33 -40.44
C ARG A 324 -4.24 -11.91 -40.74
N THR A 325 -4.65 -10.73 -40.29
CA THR A 325 -5.98 -10.21 -40.60
C THR A 325 -6.12 -9.93 -42.09
N ALA A 326 -5.10 -9.36 -42.72
CA ALA A 326 -5.08 -9.13 -44.17
C ALA A 326 -5.10 -10.44 -44.96
N GLU A 327 -4.28 -11.42 -44.58
CA GLU A 327 -4.27 -12.77 -45.19
C GLU A 327 -5.62 -13.47 -45.06
N LEU A 328 -6.22 -13.46 -43.86
CA LEU A 328 -7.54 -14.06 -43.62
C LEU A 328 -8.62 -13.35 -44.43
N THR A 329 -8.56 -12.02 -44.54
CA THR A 329 -9.51 -11.24 -45.33
C THR A 329 -9.40 -11.58 -46.82
N LEU A 330 -8.17 -11.70 -47.34
CA LEU A 330 -7.92 -12.10 -48.72
C LEU A 330 -8.43 -13.52 -48.99
N ALA A 331 -8.03 -14.50 -48.18
CA ALA A 331 -8.47 -15.88 -48.30
C ALA A 331 -9.99 -16.02 -48.21
N ASN A 332 -10.63 -15.22 -47.36
CA ASN A 332 -12.09 -15.19 -47.25
C ASN A 332 -12.76 -14.67 -48.53
N ARG A 333 -12.23 -13.59 -49.12
CA ARG A 333 -12.71 -13.04 -50.41
C ARG A 333 -12.50 -14.01 -51.58
N GLU A 334 -11.35 -14.67 -51.64
CA GLU A 334 -11.08 -15.69 -52.67
C GLU A 334 -12.05 -16.86 -52.56
N LEU A 335 -12.35 -17.31 -51.34
CA LEU A 335 -13.29 -18.40 -51.12
C LEU A 335 -14.74 -17.98 -51.45
N GLU A 336 -15.11 -16.71 -51.28
CA GLU A 336 -16.39 -16.16 -51.76
C GLU A 336 -16.49 -16.20 -53.28
N ALA A 337 -15.47 -15.66 -53.97
CA ALA A 337 -15.42 -15.64 -55.42
C ALA A 337 -15.46 -17.06 -56.01
N PHE A 338 -14.71 -17.99 -55.41
CA PHE A 338 -14.70 -19.40 -55.80
C PHE A 338 -16.07 -20.06 -55.62
N SER A 339 -16.69 -19.91 -54.44
CA SER A 339 -18.00 -20.51 -54.14
C SER A 339 -19.10 -19.99 -55.09
N TYR A 340 -19.06 -18.69 -55.41
CA TYR A 340 -19.99 -18.07 -56.34
C TYR A 340 -19.80 -18.57 -57.77
N SER A 341 -18.55 -18.59 -58.25
CA SER A 341 -18.18 -19.02 -59.60
C SER A 341 -18.60 -20.47 -59.87
N VAL A 342 -18.19 -21.41 -59.00
CA VAL A 342 -18.51 -22.84 -59.16
C VAL A 342 -20.02 -23.07 -59.20
N SER A 343 -20.77 -22.39 -58.34
CA SER A 343 -22.23 -22.53 -58.30
C SER A 343 -22.91 -21.98 -59.54
N HIS A 344 -22.41 -20.87 -60.11
CA HIS A 344 -22.89 -20.34 -61.37
C HIS A 344 -22.63 -21.31 -62.52
N ASP A 345 -21.40 -21.83 -62.61
CA ASP A 345 -20.95 -22.70 -63.70
C ASP A 345 -21.63 -24.07 -63.68
N LEU A 346 -22.01 -24.58 -62.51
CA LEU A 346 -22.81 -25.81 -62.38
C LEU A 346 -24.29 -25.61 -62.77
N ARG A 347 -24.83 -24.38 -62.68
CA ARG A 347 -26.25 -24.12 -62.96
C ARG A 347 -26.58 -24.19 -64.45
N GLY A 348 -25.66 -23.78 -65.32
CA GLY A 348 -25.79 -23.85 -66.78
C GLY A 348 -26.07 -25.27 -67.31
N PRO A 349 -25.18 -26.26 -67.07
CA PRO A 349 -25.38 -27.62 -67.55
C PRO A 349 -26.61 -28.28 -66.94
N LEU A 350 -26.95 -27.99 -65.67
CA LEU A 350 -28.19 -28.51 -65.07
C LEU A 350 -29.44 -27.98 -65.79
N ARG A 351 -29.54 -26.67 -66.08
CA ARG A 351 -30.68 -26.14 -66.84
C ARG A 351 -30.80 -26.78 -68.23
N ALA A 352 -29.68 -27.04 -68.89
CA ALA A 352 -29.69 -27.71 -70.18
C ALA A 352 -30.24 -29.15 -70.06
N ILE A 353 -29.78 -29.92 -69.07
CA ILE A 353 -30.26 -31.29 -68.81
C ILE A 353 -31.76 -31.30 -68.53
N ASP A 354 -32.26 -30.41 -67.66
CA ASP A 354 -33.70 -30.34 -67.35
C ASP A 354 -34.51 -29.88 -68.56
N GLY A 355 -34.02 -28.87 -69.30
CA GLY A 355 -34.66 -28.35 -70.50
C GLY A 355 -34.83 -29.40 -71.60
N PHE A 356 -33.76 -30.09 -71.98
CA PHE A 356 -33.82 -31.15 -73.00
C PHE A 356 -34.66 -32.34 -72.54
N SER A 357 -34.55 -32.74 -71.27
CA SER A 357 -35.39 -33.79 -70.69
C SER A 357 -36.88 -33.40 -70.69
N GLY A 358 -37.19 -32.12 -70.46
CA GLY A 358 -38.55 -31.59 -70.54
C GLY A 358 -39.12 -31.57 -71.95
N ILE A 359 -38.31 -31.20 -72.94
CA ILE A 359 -38.68 -31.27 -74.36
C ILE A 359 -38.97 -32.72 -74.76
N LEU A 360 -38.10 -33.66 -74.41
CA LEU A 360 -38.29 -35.10 -74.67
C LEU A 360 -39.62 -35.63 -74.10
N LEU A 361 -39.93 -35.28 -72.84
CA LEU A 361 -41.18 -35.66 -72.19
C LEU A 361 -42.42 -35.05 -72.86
N ARG A 362 -42.34 -33.80 -73.31
CA ARG A 362 -43.50 -33.07 -73.87
C ARG A 362 -43.76 -33.46 -75.33
N GLU A 363 -42.72 -33.63 -76.13
CA GLU A 363 -42.83 -33.88 -77.57
C GLU A 363 -42.92 -35.37 -77.92
N TYR A 364 -42.19 -36.23 -77.20
CA TYR A 364 -42.10 -37.66 -77.49
C TYR A 364 -42.69 -38.54 -76.37
N GLY A 365 -43.13 -37.95 -75.25
CA GLY A 365 -43.67 -38.69 -74.10
C GLY A 365 -44.78 -39.69 -74.43
N PRO A 366 -45.78 -39.36 -75.27
CA PRO A 366 -46.85 -40.30 -75.64
C PRO A 366 -46.38 -41.51 -76.45
N ASP A 367 -45.28 -41.38 -77.19
CA ASP A 367 -44.73 -42.42 -78.08
C ASP A 367 -43.63 -43.26 -77.41
N LEU A 368 -43.20 -42.86 -76.21
CA LEU A 368 -42.14 -43.53 -75.46
C LEU A 368 -42.72 -44.65 -74.57
N PRO A 369 -41.99 -45.77 -74.40
CA PRO A 369 -42.33 -46.76 -73.39
C PRO A 369 -42.42 -46.14 -72.00
N GLU A 370 -43.34 -46.63 -71.18
CA GLU A 370 -43.60 -46.11 -69.82
C GLU A 370 -42.33 -46.08 -68.94
N GLU A 371 -41.45 -47.08 -69.13
CA GLU A 371 -40.16 -47.17 -68.46
C GLU A 371 -39.18 -46.04 -68.88
N ALA A 372 -39.16 -45.67 -70.16
CA ALA A 372 -38.33 -44.56 -70.65
C ALA A 372 -38.84 -43.20 -70.12
N VAL A 373 -40.16 -43.02 -70.05
CA VAL A 373 -40.78 -41.84 -69.42
C VAL A 373 -40.40 -41.76 -67.94
N ALA A 374 -40.38 -42.88 -67.23
CA ALA A 374 -39.95 -42.94 -65.84
C ALA A 374 -38.47 -42.54 -65.66
N TYR A 375 -37.56 -43.02 -66.52
CA TYR A 375 -36.15 -42.62 -66.48
C TYR A 375 -35.97 -41.11 -66.72
N ILE A 376 -36.65 -40.54 -67.72
CA ILE A 376 -36.55 -39.09 -68.01
C ILE A 376 -37.09 -38.25 -66.84
N ARG A 377 -38.21 -38.66 -66.22
CA ARG A 377 -38.70 -38.02 -64.99
C ARG A 377 -37.67 -38.09 -63.88
N LYS A 378 -37.00 -39.24 -63.70
CA LYS A 378 -35.95 -39.39 -62.70
C LYS A 378 -34.74 -38.48 -62.94
N VAL A 379 -34.33 -38.31 -64.20
CA VAL A 379 -33.26 -37.36 -64.57
C VAL A 379 -33.66 -35.95 -64.16
N ARG A 380 -34.87 -35.50 -64.52
CA ARG A 380 -35.37 -34.17 -64.16
C ARG A 380 -35.45 -33.96 -62.65
N GLU A 381 -35.99 -34.92 -61.90
CA GLU A 381 -36.01 -34.89 -60.44
C GLU A 381 -34.61 -34.70 -59.84
N ASN A 382 -33.61 -35.42 -60.36
CA ASN A 382 -32.23 -35.29 -59.90
C ASN A 382 -31.62 -33.93 -60.28
N THR A 383 -31.91 -33.40 -61.47
CA THR A 383 -31.44 -32.09 -61.91
C THR A 383 -32.03 -30.95 -61.08
N THR A 384 -33.33 -30.99 -60.80
CA THR A 384 -34.01 -30.07 -59.89
C THR A 384 -33.42 -30.16 -58.48
N ARG A 385 -33.16 -31.39 -57.99
CA ARG A 385 -32.50 -31.61 -56.70
C ARG A 385 -31.11 -30.96 -56.67
N MET A 386 -30.29 -31.18 -57.69
CA MET A 386 -28.94 -30.59 -57.75
C MET A 386 -28.98 -29.06 -57.80
N ALA A 387 -29.91 -28.46 -58.53
CA ALA A 387 -30.07 -27.00 -58.55
C ALA A 387 -30.39 -26.46 -57.14
N ALA A 388 -31.32 -27.09 -56.44
CA ALA A 388 -31.69 -26.69 -55.08
C ALA A 388 -30.56 -26.92 -54.06
N LEU A 389 -29.69 -27.93 -54.26
CA LEU A 389 -28.49 -28.13 -53.45
C LEU A 389 -27.48 -26.98 -53.64
N ILE A 390 -27.26 -26.57 -54.88
CA ILE A 390 -26.33 -25.47 -55.21
C ILE A 390 -26.80 -24.16 -54.59
N ASP A 391 -28.09 -23.85 -54.72
CA ASP A 391 -28.67 -22.63 -54.16
C ASP A 391 -28.52 -22.58 -52.64
N ALA A 392 -28.75 -23.71 -51.96
CA ALA A 392 -28.60 -23.80 -50.52
C ALA A 392 -27.13 -23.77 -50.03
N ILE A 393 -26.15 -24.25 -50.82
CA ILE A 393 -24.72 -24.07 -50.51
C ILE A 393 -24.34 -22.58 -50.59
N LEU A 394 -24.80 -21.88 -51.63
CA LEU A 394 -24.59 -20.45 -51.78
C LEU A 394 -25.20 -19.67 -50.62
N GLU A 395 -26.40 -20.06 -50.22
CA GLU A 395 -27.11 -19.45 -49.11
C GLU A 395 -26.39 -19.68 -47.78
N LEU A 396 -25.94 -20.91 -47.50
CA LEU A 396 -25.15 -21.21 -46.31
C LEU A 396 -23.82 -20.44 -46.28
N SER A 397 -23.16 -20.31 -47.43
CA SER A 397 -21.92 -19.51 -47.57
C SER A 397 -22.16 -18.03 -47.25
N ARG A 398 -23.27 -17.46 -47.74
CA ARG A 398 -23.69 -16.08 -47.44
C ARG A 398 -24.04 -15.89 -45.97
N VAL A 399 -24.91 -16.75 -45.42
CA VAL A 399 -25.36 -16.72 -44.04
C VAL A 399 -24.20 -16.89 -43.06
N GLY A 400 -23.19 -17.68 -43.40
CA GLY A 400 -22.01 -17.88 -42.57
C GLY A 400 -21.09 -16.66 -42.42
N ARG A 401 -21.12 -15.71 -43.36
CA ARG A 401 -20.08 -14.66 -43.49
C ARG A 401 -20.59 -13.22 -43.45
N GLN A 402 -21.88 -12.98 -43.66
CA GLN A 402 -22.47 -11.63 -43.63
C GLN A 402 -22.51 -11.05 -42.21
N ALA A 403 -22.02 -9.83 -41.98
CA ALA A 403 -22.14 -9.17 -40.66
C ALA A 403 -23.61 -9.14 -40.18
N ILE A 404 -23.86 -9.63 -38.96
CA ILE A 404 -25.21 -9.71 -38.37
C ILE A 404 -25.64 -8.29 -38.00
N ARG A 405 -26.76 -7.82 -38.56
CA ARG A 405 -27.33 -6.52 -38.19
C ARG A 405 -28.38 -6.73 -37.11
N ARG A 406 -27.97 -6.72 -35.86
CA ARG A 406 -28.88 -6.92 -34.72
C ARG A 406 -29.81 -5.71 -34.56
N SER A 407 -31.11 -5.93 -34.75
CA SER A 407 -32.16 -4.98 -34.39
C SER A 407 -33.19 -5.67 -33.49
N GLU A 408 -34.05 -4.88 -32.86
CA GLU A 408 -35.25 -5.45 -32.24
C GLU A 408 -36.18 -5.96 -33.34
N VAL A 409 -36.63 -7.20 -33.21
CA VAL A 409 -37.50 -7.89 -34.17
C VAL A 409 -38.70 -8.41 -33.41
N GLN A 410 -39.89 -8.15 -33.95
CA GLN A 410 -41.14 -8.69 -33.44
C GLN A 410 -41.50 -9.99 -34.21
N PRO A 411 -41.27 -11.19 -33.65
CA PRO A 411 -41.44 -12.44 -34.40
C PRO A 411 -42.88 -12.66 -34.87
N SER A 412 -43.88 -12.12 -34.14
CA SER A 412 -45.28 -12.21 -34.55
C SER A 412 -45.59 -11.54 -35.90
N VAL A 413 -44.82 -10.52 -36.31
CA VAL A 413 -44.97 -9.89 -37.64
C VAL A 413 -44.33 -10.79 -38.69
N VAL A 414 -43.11 -11.23 -38.42
CA VAL A 414 -42.33 -12.11 -39.29
C VAL A 414 -43.07 -13.42 -39.60
N VAL A 415 -43.67 -14.06 -38.58
CA VAL A 415 -44.43 -15.30 -38.76
C VAL A 415 -45.65 -15.08 -39.64
N ARG A 416 -46.37 -13.97 -39.48
CA ARG A 416 -47.53 -13.63 -40.32
C ARG A 416 -47.13 -13.43 -41.77
N ASP A 417 -46.08 -12.65 -42.02
CA ASP A 417 -45.56 -12.43 -43.37
C ASP A 417 -45.12 -13.73 -44.05
N VAL A 418 -44.54 -14.67 -43.30
CA VAL A 418 -44.15 -15.99 -43.80
C VAL A 418 -45.37 -16.85 -44.13
N LEU A 419 -46.39 -16.86 -43.27
CA LEU A 419 -47.63 -17.60 -43.52
C LEU A 419 -48.37 -17.05 -44.73
N ASP A 420 -48.41 -15.73 -44.92
CA ASP A 420 -49.00 -15.09 -46.10
C ASP A 420 -48.30 -15.52 -47.40
N GLN A 421 -46.97 -15.67 -47.38
CA GLN A 421 -46.21 -16.19 -48.51
C GLN A 421 -46.53 -17.66 -48.81
N LEU A 422 -46.85 -18.47 -47.79
CA LEU A 422 -47.09 -19.92 -47.91
C LEU A 422 -48.58 -20.28 -48.10
N GLN A 423 -49.48 -19.30 -48.28
CA GLN A 423 -50.92 -19.54 -48.47
C GLN A 423 -51.24 -20.52 -49.61
N SER A 424 -50.48 -20.49 -50.70
CA SER A 424 -50.68 -21.39 -51.84
C SER A 424 -50.43 -22.86 -51.49
N GLU A 425 -49.51 -23.15 -50.57
CA GLU A 425 -49.26 -24.52 -50.07
C GLU A 425 -50.31 -24.99 -49.06
N MET A 426 -51.03 -24.05 -48.46
CA MET A 426 -52.13 -24.30 -47.55
C MET A 426 -53.47 -24.50 -48.26
N ALA A 427 -53.57 -24.07 -49.52
CA ALA A 427 -54.80 -24.14 -50.31
C ALA A 427 -55.27 -25.60 -50.51
N GLY A 428 -56.54 -25.87 -50.23
CA GLY A 428 -57.16 -27.19 -50.44
C GLY A 428 -56.95 -28.19 -49.30
N ARG A 429 -56.43 -27.77 -48.14
CA ARG A 429 -56.24 -28.62 -46.94
C ARG A 429 -56.81 -27.94 -45.70
N GLU A 430 -57.33 -28.71 -44.74
CA GLU A 430 -57.71 -28.18 -43.43
C GLU A 430 -56.46 -28.09 -42.52
N ILE A 431 -55.88 -26.88 -42.41
CA ILE A 431 -54.67 -26.61 -41.63
C ILE A 431 -55.01 -25.59 -40.54
N GLN A 432 -54.86 -26.00 -39.28
CA GLN A 432 -55.03 -25.15 -38.11
C GLN A 432 -53.65 -24.62 -37.66
N VAL A 433 -53.43 -23.32 -37.82
CA VAL A 433 -52.22 -22.63 -37.36
C VAL A 433 -52.52 -21.87 -36.07
N LEU A 434 -51.92 -22.29 -34.97
CA LEU A 434 -52.07 -21.69 -33.65
C LEU A 434 -50.84 -20.83 -33.35
N ILE A 435 -51.02 -19.51 -33.32
CA ILE A 435 -49.96 -18.56 -32.98
C ILE A 435 -50.17 -18.11 -31.52
N GLY A 436 -49.26 -18.50 -30.64
CA GLY A 436 -49.21 -18.06 -29.25
C GLY A 436 -48.52 -16.70 -29.08
N ASP A 437 -48.21 -16.35 -27.84
CA ASP A 437 -47.44 -15.13 -27.56
C ASP A 437 -45.99 -15.29 -28.05
N LEU A 438 -45.49 -14.27 -28.73
CA LEU A 438 -44.18 -14.23 -29.37
C LEU A 438 -43.46 -12.94 -28.94
N PRO A 439 -42.72 -12.97 -27.83
CA PRO A 439 -42.02 -11.79 -27.31
C PRO A 439 -40.94 -11.32 -28.30
N PRO A 440 -40.61 -10.01 -28.30
CA PRO A 440 -39.57 -9.46 -29.15
C PRO A 440 -38.20 -10.09 -28.86
N CYS A 441 -37.39 -10.27 -29.90
CA CYS A 441 -36.00 -10.70 -29.79
C CYS A 441 -35.06 -9.72 -30.48
N ARG A 442 -33.77 -9.77 -30.13
CA ARG A 442 -32.72 -9.04 -30.86
C ARG A 442 -32.03 -9.98 -31.84
N GLY A 443 -31.95 -9.56 -33.10
CA GLY A 443 -31.24 -10.29 -34.13
C GLY A 443 -31.39 -9.67 -35.50
N ASP A 444 -30.88 -10.33 -36.53
CA ASP A 444 -30.99 -9.88 -37.91
C ASP A 444 -32.39 -10.23 -38.46
N PRO A 445 -33.23 -9.24 -38.84
CA PRO A 445 -34.59 -9.48 -39.30
C PRO A 445 -34.66 -10.44 -40.50
N VAL A 446 -33.69 -10.37 -41.41
CA VAL A 446 -33.68 -11.20 -42.62
C VAL A 446 -33.36 -12.65 -42.25
N MET A 447 -32.37 -12.87 -41.38
CA MET A 447 -32.00 -14.21 -40.93
C MET A 447 -33.07 -14.83 -40.03
N ILE A 448 -33.69 -14.04 -39.15
CA ILE A 448 -34.80 -14.51 -38.30
C ILE A 448 -36.00 -14.92 -39.17
N ARG A 449 -36.36 -14.11 -40.17
CA ARG A 449 -37.41 -14.46 -41.15
C ARG A 449 -37.12 -15.79 -41.84
N GLN A 450 -35.86 -16.03 -42.18
CA GLN A 450 -35.45 -17.26 -42.82
C GLN A 450 -35.53 -18.48 -41.88
N VAL A 451 -35.25 -18.33 -40.58
CA VAL A 451 -35.48 -19.38 -39.59
C VAL A 451 -36.95 -19.79 -39.58
N TYR A 452 -37.85 -18.82 -39.44
CA TYR A 452 -39.29 -19.11 -39.42
C TYR A 452 -39.79 -19.69 -40.73
N PHE A 453 -39.35 -19.17 -41.88
CA PHE A 453 -39.69 -19.73 -43.19
C PHE A 453 -39.34 -21.21 -43.29
N ASN A 454 -38.09 -21.58 -42.99
CA ASN A 454 -37.64 -22.97 -43.09
C ASN A 454 -38.36 -23.91 -42.10
N LEU A 455 -38.67 -23.44 -40.88
CA LEU A 455 -39.37 -24.26 -39.89
C LEU A 455 -40.85 -24.44 -40.23
N ILE A 456 -41.53 -23.40 -40.71
CA ILE A 456 -42.95 -23.44 -41.07
C ILE A 456 -43.15 -24.24 -42.36
N GLU A 457 -42.29 -24.07 -43.36
CA GLU A 457 -42.30 -24.88 -44.60
C GLU A 457 -42.13 -26.38 -44.27
N ASN A 458 -41.20 -26.72 -43.36
CA ASN A 458 -41.04 -28.09 -42.88
C ASN A 458 -42.32 -28.61 -42.19
N ALA A 459 -42.93 -27.82 -41.30
CA ALA A 459 -44.16 -28.20 -40.62
C ALA A 459 -45.32 -28.47 -41.60
N LEU A 460 -45.52 -27.62 -42.61
CA LEU A 460 -46.56 -27.78 -43.65
C LEU A 460 -46.35 -29.04 -44.50
N LYS A 461 -45.08 -29.33 -44.81
CA LYS A 461 -44.66 -30.49 -45.60
C LYS A 461 -44.86 -31.80 -44.84
N PHE A 462 -44.43 -31.89 -43.59
CA PHE A 462 -44.48 -33.15 -42.81
C PHE A 462 -45.86 -33.45 -42.21
N THR A 463 -46.80 -32.50 -42.30
CA THR A 463 -48.22 -32.69 -41.97
C THR A 463 -49.09 -33.05 -43.18
N ARG A 464 -48.54 -33.24 -44.38
CA ARG A 464 -49.30 -33.55 -45.62
C ARG A 464 -50.26 -34.72 -45.52
N SER A 465 -49.98 -35.70 -44.67
CA SER A 465 -50.78 -36.91 -44.45
C SER A 465 -51.77 -36.82 -43.27
N ARG A 466 -51.92 -35.65 -42.65
CA ARG A 466 -52.79 -35.42 -41.49
C ARG A 466 -54.00 -34.56 -41.87
N ASP A 467 -55.16 -34.92 -41.33
CA ASP A 467 -56.42 -34.20 -41.49
C ASP A 467 -57.20 -34.20 -40.14
N PRO A 468 -57.28 -33.07 -39.41
CA PRO A 468 -56.66 -31.77 -39.71
C PRO A 468 -55.15 -31.75 -39.42
N ALA A 469 -54.42 -30.95 -40.19
CA ALA A 469 -53.02 -30.63 -39.91
C ALA A 469 -52.95 -29.50 -38.86
N VAL A 470 -52.14 -29.66 -37.82
CA VAL A 470 -52.01 -28.69 -36.72
C VAL A 470 -50.56 -28.23 -36.61
N ILE A 471 -50.36 -26.92 -36.66
CA ILE A 471 -49.06 -26.26 -36.50
C ILE A 471 -49.20 -25.22 -35.38
N GLU A 472 -48.38 -25.34 -34.34
CA GLU A 472 -48.36 -24.45 -33.18
C GLU A 472 -47.03 -23.69 -33.16
N ILE A 473 -47.09 -22.36 -33.09
CA ILE A 473 -45.93 -21.47 -33.05
C ILE A 473 -46.05 -20.62 -31.79
N GLY A 474 -45.06 -20.66 -30.91
CA GLY A 474 -45.11 -19.92 -29.66
C GLY A 474 -43.75 -19.72 -29.04
N ALA A 475 -43.74 -19.14 -27.84
CA ALA A 475 -42.55 -18.99 -27.03
C ALA A 475 -42.82 -19.38 -25.58
N THR A 476 -41.78 -19.86 -24.91
CA THR A 476 -41.75 -20.15 -23.48
C THR A 476 -40.48 -19.56 -22.88
N THR A 477 -40.49 -19.22 -21.61
CA THR A 477 -39.27 -18.82 -20.90
C THR A 477 -38.69 -20.03 -20.17
N GLU A 478 -37.49 -20.47 -20.54
CA GLU A 478 -36.74 -21.53 -19.85
C GLU A 478 -35.47 -20.91 -19.26
N ASN A 479 -35.21 -21.08 -17.96
CA ASN A 479 -33.99 -20.59 -17.28
C ASN A 479 -33.66 -19.08 -17.50
N GLY A 480 -34.69 -18.26 -17.66
CA GLY A 480 -34.56 -16.82 -17.94
C GLY A 480 -34.15 -16.47 -19.37
N GLU A 481 -34.20 -17.43 -20.30
CA GLU A 481 -34.06 -17.21 -21.74
C GLU A 481 -35.41 -17.37 -22.46
N GLN A 482 -35.63 -16.58 -23.50
CA GLN A 482 -36.78 -16.77 -24.38
C GLN A 482 -36.48 -17.90 -25.36
N VAL A 483 -37.32 -18.94 -25.30
CA VAL A 483 -37.25 -20.12 -26.16
C VAL A 483 -38.47 -20.12 -27.08
N TYR A 484 -38.24 -19.92 -28.37
CA TYR A 484 -39.25 -20.01 -29.41
C TYR A 484 -39.42 -21.46 -29.85
N TYR A 485 -40.61 -21.83 -30.29
CA TYR A 485 -40.85 -23.16 -30.84
C TYR A 485 -41.81 -23.16 -32.02
N VAL A 486 -41.59 -24.12 -32.91
CA VAL A 486 -42.53 -24.51 -33.97
C VAL A 486 -42.82 -26.00 -33.79
N ARG A 487 -44.09 -26.33 -33.57
CA ARG A 487 -44.57 -27.70 -33.34
C ARG A 487 -45.58 -28.09 -34.41
N ASP A 488 -45.49 -29.31 -34.90
CA ASP A 488 -46.43 -29.88 -35.86
C ASP A 488 -46.93 -31.26 -35.42
N ASN A 489 -48.12 -31.65 -35.88
CA ASN A 489 -48.69 -32.99 -35.63
C ASN A 489 -48.35 -34.03 -36.72
N GLY A 490 -47.22 -33.85 -37.42
CA GLY A 490 -46.83 -34.62 -38.58
C GLY A 490 -46.46 -36.08 -38.30
N VAL A 491 -45.63 -36.64 -39.18
CA VAL A 491 -45.20 -38.06 -39.11
C VAL A 491 -44.16 -38.34 -38.03
N GLY A 492 -43.48 -37.30 -37.55
CA GLY A 492 -42.39 -37.41 -36.57
C GLY A 492 -41.19 -38.21 -37.09
N PHE A 493 -40.13 -38.27 -36.29
CA PHE A 493 -38.95 -39.09 -36.55
C PHE A 493 -38.40 -39.71 -35.25
N GLY A 494 -37.57 -40.74 -35.39
CA GLY A 494 -36.90 -41.37 -34.24
C GLY A 494 -35.76 -40.50 -33.70
N MET A 495 -35.75 -40.21 -32.40
CA MET A 495 -34.75 -39.34 -31.76
C MET A 495 -33.30 -39.81 -31.90
N GLN A 496 -33.06 -41.08 -32.22
CA GLN A 496 -31.75 -41.63 -32.60
C GLN A 496 -31.11 -40.95 -33.84
N TYR A 497 -31.90 -40.13 -34.55
CA TYR A 497 -31.45 -39.37 -35.71
C TYR A 497 -31.40 -37.86 -35.47
N ALA A 498 -31.63 -37.38 -34.24
CA ALA A 498 -31.65 -35.94 -33.93
C ALA A 498 -30.34 -35.24 -34.30
N ASP A 499 -29.18 -35.85 -34.00
CA ASP A 499 -27.84 -35.31 -34.31
C ASP A 499 -27.54 -35.20 -35.81
N LYS A 500 -28.36 -35.86 -36.64
CA LYS A 500 -28.23 -35.89 -38.08
C LYS A 500 -29.05 -34.80 -38.77
N LEU A 501 -30.03 -34.19 -38.09
CA LEU A 501 -30.93 -33.18 -38.65
C LEU A 501 -30.24 -31.90 -39.10
N TYR A 502 -29.18 -31.52 -38.40
CA TYR A 502 -28.45 -30.26 -38.65
C TYR A 502 -27.22 -30.46 -39.56
N LYS A 503 -26.92 -31.70 -39.95
CA LYS A 503 -25.82 -32.00 -40.86
C LYS A 503 -26.24 -31.76 -42.31
N LEU A 504 -25.34 -31.14 -43.06
CA LEU A 504 -25.48 -30.92 -44.49
C LEU A 504 -25.85 -32.23 -45.22
N PHE A 505 -26.87 -32.15 -46.08
CA PHE A 505 -27.29 -33.22 -47.01
C PHE A 505 -27.91 -34.48 -46.41
N GLN A 506 -28.33 -34.50 -45.13
CA GLN A 506 -28.98 -35.67 -44.54
C GLN A 506 -30.51 -35.61 -44.61
N ARG A 507 -31.15 -36.71 -45.02
CA ARG A 507 -32.61 -36.90 -45.02
C ARG A 507 -32.97 -38.16 -44.22
N LEU A 508 -34.02 -38.07 -43.39
CA LEU A 508 -34.49 -39.19 -42.57
C LEU A 508 -35.66 -39.97 -43.21
N HIS A 509 -36.38 -39.37 -44.15
CA HIS A 509 -37.52 -39.96 -44.84
C HIS A 509 -37.27 -40.10 -46.36
N GLU A 510 -36.19 -40.79 -46.76
CA GLU A 510 -35.84 -40.95 -48.18
C GLU A 510 -36.87 -41.77 -48.98
N ASN A 511 -37.66 -42.63 -48.32
CA ASN A 511 -38.57 -43.58 -48.97
C ASN A 511 -40.07 -43.26 -48.84
N GLN A 512 -40.47 -42.11 -48.29
CA GLN A 512 -41.89 -41.79 -47.98
C GLN A 512 -42.50 -40.62 -48.78
N GLY A 513 -41.91 -40.22 -49.91
CA GLY A 513 -42.55 -39.24 -50.82
C GLY A 513 -42.52 -37.77 -50.36
N TYR A 514 -41.73 -37.41 -49.35
CA TYR A 514 -41.58 -36.03 -48.89
C TYR A 514 -40.41 -35.30 -49.60
N GLU A 515 -40.72 -34.33 -50.46
CA GLU A 515 -39.74 -33.55 -51.25
C GLU A 515 -38.92 -32.56 -50.41
N GLY A 516 -37.59 -32.59 -50.43
CA GLY A 516 -36.77 -31.55 -49.80
C GLY A 516 -35.26 -31.80 -49.87
N THR A 517 -34.49 -30.72 -49.79
CA THR A 517 -33.03 -30.71 -49.98
C THR A 517 -32.24 -31.23 -48.77
N GLY A 518 -32.85 -31.26 -47.58
CA GLY A 518 -32.15 -31.58 -46.33
C GLY A 518 -31.24 -30.47 -45.81
N LEU A 519 -31.44 -29.23 -46.30
CA LEU A 519 -30.54 -28.10 -46.03
C LEU A 519 -31.18 -27.00 -45.17
N GLY A 520 -32.52 -26.92 -45.13
CA GLY A 520 -33.22 -25.89 -44.36
C GLY A 520 -32.88 -25.89 -42.86
N LEU A 521 -32.80 -27.07 -42.23
CA LEU A 521 -32.42 -27.17 -40.82
C LEU A 521 -30.93 -26.85 -40.56
N ALA A 522 -30.05 -27.09 -41.54
CA ALA A 522 -28.65 -26.68 -41.44
C ALA A 522 -28.51 -25.15 -41.52
N ILE A 523 -29.28 -24.49 -42.38
CA ILE A 523 -29.36 -23.02 -42.46
C ILE A 523 -29.91 -22.46 -41.14
N VAL A 524 -30.99 -23.04 -40.62
CA VAL A 524 -31.58 -22.65 -39.33
C VAL A 524 -30.55 -22.77 -38.20
N SER A 525 -29.88 -23.92 -38.06
CA SER A 525 -28.83 -24.13 -37.05
C SER A 525 -27.73 -23.08 -37.17
N ARG A 526 -27.26 -22.83 -38.39
CA ARG A 526 -26.19 -21.85 -38.64
C ARG A 526 -26.62 -20.43 -38.27
N ILE A 527 -27.84 -20.02 -38.60
CA ILE A 527 -28.38 -18.71 -38.22
C ILE A 527 -28.43 -18.58 -36.70
N ILE A 528 -28.95 -19.59 -36.02
CA ILE A 528 -29.12 -19.58 -34.57
C ILE A 528 -27.77 -19.54 -33.83
N GLU A 529 -26.81 -20.36 -34.24
CA GLU A 529 -25.42 -20.32 -33.74
C GLU A 529 -24.80 -18.93 -33.88
N ARG A 530 -25.01 -18.29 -35.04
CA ARG A 530 -24.50 -16.94 -35.31
C ARG A 530 -25.12 -15.89 -34.41
N HIS A 531 -26.37 -16.07 -33.98
CA HIS A 531 -27.01 -15.20 -33.00
C HIS A 531 -26.51 -15.46 -31.56
N GLY A 532 -25.76 -16.54 -31.33
CA GLY A 532 -25.30 -16.97 -30.00
C GLY A 532 -26.30 -17.86 -29.27
N GLY A 533 -27.26 -18.43 -30.02
CA GLY A 533 -28.32 -19.28 -29.50
C GLY A 533 -28.11 -20.76 -29.78
N TRP A 534 -29.15 -21.55 -29.54
CA TRP A 534 -29.17 -23.00 -29.75
C TRP A 534 -30.51 -23.47 -30.33
N ILE A 535 -30.52 -24.61 -31.02
CA ILE A 535 -31.73 -25.28 -31.52
C ILE A 535 -31.75 -26.76 -31.11
N ARG A 536 -32.93 -27.25 -30.72
CA ARG A 536 -33.19 -28.66 -30.42
C ARG A 536 -34.45 -29.14 -31.14
N ALA A 537 -34.49 -30.41 -31.45
CA ALA A 537 -35.67 -31.06 -32.00
C ALA A 537 -36.16 -32.12 -31.01
N GLY A 538 -37.46 -32.19 -30.76
CA GLY A 538 -38.12 -33.23 -29.99
C GLY A 538 -39.21 -33.88 -30.85
N SER A 539 -39.21 -35.21 -30.95
CA SER A 539 -40.23 -35.94 -31.72
C SER A 539 -40.49 -37.31 -31.09
N GLY A 540 -41.74 -37.76 -31.13
CA GLY A 540 -42.10 -39.17 -30.93
C GLY A 540 -42.27 -39.89 -32.27
N PRO A 541 -41.94 -41.18 -32.42
CA PRO A 541 -42.22 -41.94 -33.65
C PRO A 541 -43.73 -41.92 -33.94
N GLY A 542 -44.16 -41.35 -35.07
CA GLY A 542 -45.59 -41.20 -35.41
C GLY A 542 -46.34 -40.12 -34.62
N GLY A 543 -45.64 -39.36 -33.77
CA GLY A 543 -46.17 -38.28 -32.93
C GLY A 543 -45.72 -36.88 -33.38
N PRO A 544 -46.09 -35.83 -32.63
CA PRO A 544 -45.77 -34.46 -32.99
C PRO A 544 -44.26 -34.18 -32.96
N THR A 545 -43.81 -33.31 -33.86
CA THR A 545 -42.43 -32.80 -33.90
C THR A 545 -42.41 -31.39 -33.33
N THR A 546 -41.44 -31.06 -32.50
CA THR A 546 -41.22 -29.71 -31.96
C THR A 546 -39.77 -29.31 -32.19
N PHE A 547 -39.56 -28.20 -32.90
CA PHE A 547 -38.27 -27.52 -32.95
C PHE A 547 -38.29 -26.36 -31.97
N SER A 548 -37.40 -26.36 -30.97
CA SER A 548 -37.25 -25.27 -29.99
C SER A 548 -35.91 -24.60 -30.17
N PHE A 549 -35.87 -23.26 -30.12
CA PHE A 549 -34.65 -22.49 -30.31
C PHE A 549 -34.62 -21.19 -29.49
N SER A 550 -33.41 -20.75 -29.17
CA SER A 550 -33.10 -19.46 -28.55
C SER A 550 -32.22 -18.65 -29.50
N PHE A 551 -32.31 -17.31 -29.47
CA PHE A 551 -31.37 -16.42 -30.19
C PHE A 551 -30.19 -15.97 -29.31
N GLY A 552 -30.04 -16.53 -28.10
CA GLY A 552 -28.98 -16.18 -27.14
C GLY A 552 -29.35 -14.98 -26.26
N LYS A 553 -28.61 -14.79 -25.15
CA LYS A 553 -28.74 -13.60 -24.29
C LYS A 553 -27.97 -12.43 -24.93
N ASP A 554 -28.51 -11.22 -24.73
CA ASP A 554 -27.87 -9.97 -25.12
C ASP A 554 -26.57 -9.79 -24.30
N GLN A 555 -25.48 -10.41 -24.75
CA GLN A 555 -24.15 -9.98 -24.33
C GLN A 555 -23.95 -8.67 -25.08
N GLY A 556 -24.19 -7.56 -24.37
CA GLY A 556 -24.00 -6.21 -24.90
C GLY A 556 -22.69 -6.17 -25.68
N ASP A 557 -22.75 -5.61 -26.89
CA ASP A 557 -21.57 -5.51 -27.75
C ASP A 557 -20.40 -4.99 -26.89
N PRO A 558 -19.22 -5.63 -26.94
CA PRO A 558 -18.03 -4.99 -26.41
C PRO A 558 -17.93 -3.62 -27.10
N PRO A 559 -17.59 -2.56 -26.36
CA PRO A 559 -17.52 -1.22 -26.93
C PRO A 559 -16.64 -1.28 -28.17
N VAL A 560 -17.20 -0.83 -29.29
CA VAL A 560 -16.44 -0.63 -30.53
C VAL A 560 -15.30 0.34 -30.19
N PRO A 561 -14.03 0.00 -30.48
CA PRO A 561 -12.89 0.85 -30.15
C PRO A 561 -12.93 2.22 -30.83
#